data_AF-A0A3N5ELQ8-F1
#
_entry.id   AF-A0A3N5ELQ8-F1
#
_cell.length_a   1.000
_cell.length_b   1.000
_cell.length_c   1.000
_cell.angle_alpha   90.00
_cell.angle_beta   90.00
_cell.angle_gamma   90.00
#
_symmetry.space_group_name_H-M   'P 1'
#
loop_
_entity.id
_entity.type
_entity.pdbx_description
1 polymer ?
#
loop_
_entity_poly.entity_id
_entity_poly.type
_entity_poly.pdbx_seq_one_letter_code
_entity_poly.pdbx_strand_id
1 'polypeptide(L)'
;MHREDIRALLRDQMPGGTPEESEVSSMQSTLSLLKALPEINPSPDLWKRIESRLETPVAAPAGKIHSFKFWLRAAAAASILAAALSFAVVANTPRTGALPVVVETGKAITSERYTATQFTTLLIPDVGTLKLNKNATLRFENPRALVLESGELFADIIPSGKGFQIRSGDSTVRVKGTRFGVTAPSTVYVVEGAVEVKSPRGNLNLGPQQASVESRLTEIGAGDHLRWLQQYERPAVRLKLDPRDQTTITPGAPSNGT
;
A
#
# COMPACT_ATOMS: atom_id res chain seq x y z
N MET A 1 -0.75 19.92 -34.43
CA MET A 1 -1.16 21.05 -33.58
C MET A 1 0.03 21.98 -33.50
N HIS A 2 -0.14 23.18 -34.04
CA HIS A 2 0.92 24.19 -34.11
C HIS A 2 0.97 25.00 -32.81
N ARG A 3 2.11 25.61 -32.52
CA ARG A 3 2.38 26.37 -31.28
C ARG A 3 1.34 27.47 -31.01
N GLU A 4 0.81 28.09 -32.06
CA GLU A 4 -0.23 29.13 -31.93
C GLU A 4 -1.58 28.56 -31.49
N ASP A 5 -1.90 27.32 -31.84
CA ASP A 5 -3.14 26.64 -31.40
C ASP A 5 -3.10 26.36 -29.89
N ILE A 6 -1.93 25.95 -29.37
CA ILE A 6 -1.72 25.70 -27.93
C ILE A 6 -1.84 27.01 -27.15
N ARG A 7 -1.27 28.10 -27.67
CA ARG A 7 -1.34 29.42 -27.06
C ARG A 7 -2.77 29.97 -27.03
N ALA A 8 -3.56 29.72 -28.07
CA ALA A 8 -4.97 30.11 -28.13
C ALA A 8 -5.80 29.37 -27.06
N LEU A 9 -5.58 28.05 -26.91
CA LEU A 9 -6.26 27.23 -25.90
C LEU A 9 -5.92 27.63 -24.46
N LEU A 10 -4.64 27.95 -24.20
CA LEU A 10 -4.19 28.41 -22.88
C LEU A 10 -4.81 29.76 -22.49
N ARG A 11 -5.00 30.66 -23.46
CA ARG A 11 -5.62 31.96 -23.23
C ARG A 11 -7.09 31.85 -22.85
N ASP A 12 -7.81 30.87 -23.39
CA ASP A 12 -9.22 30.62 -23.07
C ASP A 12 -9.38 30.07 -21.64
N GLN A 13 -8.38 29.35 -21.13
CA GLN A 13 -8.35 28.82 -19.76
C GLN A 13 -7.88 29.84 -18.71
N MET A 14 -7.26 30.95 -19.12
CA MET A 14 -6.75 32.00 -18.22
C MET A 14 -7.25 33.39 -18.63
N PRO A 15 -8.45 33.82 -18.19
CA PRO A 15 -9.00 35.12 -18.55
C PRO A 15 -8.14 36.24 -17.95
N GLY A 16 -7.36 36.92 -18.80
CA GLY A 16 -6.53 38.08 -18.46
C GLY A 16 -5.02 37.82 -18.37
N GLY A 17 -4.56 36.58 -18.53
CA GLY A 17 -3.13 36.24 -18.55
C GLY A 17 -2.61 35.92 -19.94
N THR A 18 -1.44 36.47 -20.32
CA THR A 18 -0.70 35.96 -21.49
C THR A 18 0.07 34.71 -21.07
N PRO A 19 -0.11 33.55 -21.73
CA PRO A 19 0.58 32.32 -21.36
C PRO A 19 2.09 32.52 -21.39
N GLU A 20 2.79 32.10 -20.33
CA GLU A 20 4.25 32.18 -20.31
C GLU A 20 4.85 31.21 -21.33
N GLU A 21 5.97 31.60 -21.95
CA GLU A 21 6.60 30.82 -23.02
C GLU A 21 7.10 29.43 -22.54
N SER A 22 7.42 29.33 -21.24
CA SER A 22 7.78 28.09 -20.56
C SER A 22 6.62 27.07 -20.53
N GLU A 23 5.38 27.53 -20.35
CA GLU A 23 4.19 26.69 -20.30
C GLU A 23 3.84 26.14 -21.68
N VAL A 24 3.90 27.00 -22.71
CA VAL A 24 3.68 26.62 -24.11
C VAL A 24 4.69 25.54 -24.53
N SER A 25 5.97 25.70 -24.15
CA SER A 25 7.04 24.73 -24.44
C SER A 25 6.81 23.39 -23.71
N SER A 26 6.35 23.44 -22.46
CA SER A 26 6.05 22.24 -21.67
C SER A 26 4.87 21.45 -22.26
N MET A 27 3.81 22.13 -22.67
CA MET A 27 2.68 21.50 -23.37
C MET A 27 3.09 20.90 -24.72
N GLN A 28 3.93 21.61 -25.49
CA GLN A 28 4.42 21.10 -26.76
C GLN A 28 5.30 19.85 -26.59
N SER A 29 6.11 19.80 -25.52
CA SER A 29 6.93 18.63 -25.18
C SER A 29 6.06 17.43 -24.80
N THR A 30 4.99 17.67 -24.03
CA THR A 30 4.03 16.64 -23.63
C THR A 30 3.26 16.08 -24.83
N LEU A 31 2.82 16.95 -25.74
CA LEU A 31 2.16 16.53 -26.99
C LEU A 31 3.08 15.75 -27.93
N SER A 32 4.36 16.10 -27.96
CA SER A 32 5.37 15.36 -28.72
C SER A 32 5.56 13.94 -28.16
N LEU A 33 5.56 13.78 -26.83
CA LEU A 33 5.63 12.47 -26.18
C LEU A 33 4.40 11.61 -26.47
N LEU A 34 3.20 12.19 -26.41
CA LEU A 34 1.95 11.51 -26.77
C LEU A 34 1.94 11.02 -28.22
N LYS A 35 2.52 11.78 -29.16
CA LYS A 35 2.68 11.37 -30.56
C LYS A 35 3.74 10.31 -30.78
N ALA A 36 4.74 10.26 -29.92
CA ALA A 36 5.82 9.27 -29.97
C ALA A 36 5.41 7.93 -29.31
N LEU A 37 4.24 7.86 -28.67
CA LEU A 37 3.70 6.59 -28.20
C LEU A 37 3.34 5.71 -29.40
N PRO A 38 3.73 4.43 -29.41
CA PRO A 38 3.31 3.51 -30.45
C PRO A 38 1.78 3.42 -30.45
N GLU A 39 1.16 3.49 -31.62
CA GLU A 39 -0.26 3.23 -31.76
C GLU A 39 -0.55 1.78 -31.36
N ILE A 40 -0.98 1.59 -30.11
CA ILE A 40 -1.45 0.30 -29.64
C ILE A 40 -2.80 0.10 -30.31
N ASN A 41 -2.83 -0.66 -31.39
CA ASN A 41 -4.08 -1.13 -31.99
C ASN A 41 -4.46 -2.43 -31.26
N PRO A 42 -5.32 -2.39 -30.23
CA PRO A 42 -5.66 -3.58 -29.46
C PRO A 42 -6.25 -4.66 -30.39
N SER A 43 -5.96 -5.92 -30.09
CA SER A 43 -6.35 -7.01 -30.98
C SER A 43 -7.89 -7.06 -31.15
N PRO A 44 -8.40 -7.43 -32.33
CA PRO A 44 -9.84 -7.53 -32.59
C PRO A 44 -10.60 -8.42 -31.59
N ASP A 45 -9.92 -9.42 -31.01
CA ASP A 45 -10.47 -10.30 -30.00
C ASP A 45 -10.71 -9.61 -28.65
N LEU A 46 -9.92 -8.56 -28.35
CA LEU A 46 -10.11 -7.75 -27.16
C LEU A 46 -11.40 -6.93 -27.25
N TRP A 47 -11.69 -6.36 -28.44
CA TRP A 47 -12.91 -5.60 -28.68
C TRP A 47 -14.16 -6.48 -28.65
N LYS A 48 -14.15 -7.65 -29.29
CA LYS A 48 -15.25 -8.61 -29.21
C LYS A 48 -15.60 -9.02 -27.77
N ARG A 49 -14.60 -9.11 -26.90
CA ARG A 49 -14.80 -9.42 -25.47
C ARG A 49 -15.44 -8.27 -24.69
N ILE A 50 -15.18 -7.02 -25.09
CA ILE A 50 -15.79 -5.84 -24.47
C ILE A 50 -17.24 -5.69 -24.97
N GLU A 51 -17.45 -5.86 -26.27
CA GLU A 51 -18.75 -5.73 -26.93
C GLU A 51 -19.75 -6.77 -26.43
N SER A 52 -19.32 -8.04 -26.28
CA SER A 52 -20.16 -9.11 -25.70
C SER A 52 -20.58 -8.84 -24.24
N ARG A 53 -19.81 -8.05 -23.48
CA ARG A 53 -20.18 -7.65 -22.11
C ARG A 53 -21.17 -6.49 -22.06
N LEU A 54 -21.23 -5.68 -23.11
CA LEU A 54 -22.12 -4.52 -23.22
C LEU A 54 -23.46 -4.88 -23.88
N GLU A 55 -23.46 -5.87 -24.78
CA GLU A 55 -24.68 -6.33 -25.47
C GLU A 55 -25.53 -7.30 -24.66
N THR A 56 -25.11 -7.73 -23.47
CA THR A 56 -25.97 -8.60 -22.64
C THR A 56 -27.07 -7.75 -22.00
N PRO A 57 -28.34 -7.83 -22.44
CA PRO A 57 -29.40 -7.10 -21.78
C PRO A 57 -29.63 -7.77 -20.42
N VAL A 58 -29.63 -6.98 -19.35
CA VAL A 58 -30.07 -7.44 -18.03
C VAL A 58 -31.59 -7.65 -18.09
N ALA A 59 -32.00 -8.77 -18.68
CA ALA A 59 -33.35 -9.29 -18.52
C ALA A 59 -33.44 -9.82 -17.08
N ALA A 60 -34.12 -9.06 -16.22
CA ALA A 60 -34.41 -9.46 -14.86
C ALA A 60 -35.25 -10.75 -14.86
N PRO A 61 -34.76 -11.87 -14.28
CA PRO A 61 -35.63 -13.00 -14.04
C PRO A 61 -36.47 -12.70 -12.79
N ALA A 62 -37.73 -12.35 -13.00
CA ALA A 62 -38.77 -12.51 -11.99
C ALA A 62 -38.94 -14.01 -11.72
N GLY A 63 -38.54 -14.50 -10.54
CA GLY A 63 -38.77 -15.91 -10.21
C GLY A 63 -38.06 -16.43 -8.97
N LYS A 64 -38.79 -16.42 -7.85
CA LYS A 64 -38.64 -17.23 -6.63
C LYS A 64 -37.39 -16.99 -5.77
N ILE A 65 -37.62 -16.17 -4.75
CA ILE A 65 -36.86 -16.10 -3.50
C ILE A 65 -36.80 -17.51 -2.89
N HIS A 66 -35.59 -18.08 -2.81
CA HIS A 66 -35.28 -19.17 -1.89
C HIS A 66 -34.09 -18.77 -1.02
N SER A 67 -34.43 -18.39 0.22
CA SER A 67 -33.64 -18.48 1.45
C SER A 67 -32.12 -18.24 1.33
N PHE A 68 -31.77 -16.97 1.51
CA PHE A 68 -30.67 -16.30 2.25
C PHE A 68 -29.54 -17.08 2.97
N LYS A 69 -29.48 -18.42 2.97
CA LYS A 69 -28.47 -19.21 3.72
C LYS A 69 -27.36 -19.82 2.85
N PHE A 70 -27.47 -19.83 1.52
CA PHE A 70 -26.45 -20.44 0.65
C PHE A 70 -25.44 -19.46 0.04
N TRP A 71 -25.76 -18.17 -0.07
CA TRP A 71 -24.86 -17.19 -0.70
C TRP A 71 -23.72 -16.69 0.21
N LEU A 72 -23.79 -16.95 1.52
CA LEU A 72 -22.68 -16.68 2.45
C LEU A 72 -21.46 -17.59 2.26
N ARG A 73 -21.54 -18.64 1.42
CA ARG A 73 -20.44 -19.61 1.25
C ARG A 73 -19.51 -19.32 0.06
N ALA A 74 -19.92 -18.50 -0.90
CA ALA A 74 -19.12 -18.23 -2.10
C ALA A 74 -18.18 -17.03 -1.95
N ALA A 75 -18.56 -15.97 -1.20
CA ALA A 75 -17.65 -14.88 -0.84
C ALA A 75 -16.60 -15.29 0.22
N ALA A 76 -16.84 -16.41 0.90
CA ALA A 76 -15.91 -16.99 1.84
C ALA A 76 -14.70 -17.66 1.15
N ALA A 77 -14.80 -18.22 -0.06
CA ALA A 77 -13.73 -19.04 -0.62
C ALA A 77 -12.47 -18.25 -1.04
N ALA A 78 -12.62 -17.04 -1.59
CA ALA A 78 -11.48 -16.20 -1.98
C ALA A 78 -10.82 -15.50 -0.78
N SER A 79 -11.61 -15.15 0.24
CA SER A 79 -11.10 -14.66 1.54
C SER A 79 -10.50 -15.80 2.37
N ILE A 80 -11.01 -17.03 2.25
CA ILE A 80 -10.45 -18.25 2.88
C ILE A 80 -9.12 -18.62 2.24
N LEU A 81 -8.86 -18.41 0.94
CA LEU A 81 -7.55 -18.75 0.35
C LEU A 81 -6.44 -17.76 0.77
N ALA A 82 -6.74 -16.46 0.84
CA ALA A 82 -5.82 -15.48 1.42
C ALA A 82 -5.63 -15.70 2.93
N ALA A 83 -6.72 -15.95 3.67
CA ALA A 83 -6.67 -16.29 5.08
C ALA A 83 -6.02 -17.66 5.35
N ALA A 84 -6.13 -18.64 4.45
CA ALA A 84 -5.55 -19.98 4.60
C ALA A 84 -4.08 -20.01 4.21
N LEU A 85 -3.63 -19.20 3.24
CA LEU A 85 -2.20 -18.98 3.03
C LEU A 85 -1.58 -18.26 4.24
N SER A 86 -2.25 -17.24 4.77
CA SER A 86 -1.81 -16.59 6.02
C SER A 86 -1.88 -17.53 7.22
N PHE A 87 -2.91 -18.39 7.33
CA PHE A 87 -3.08 -19.34 8.42
C PHE A 87 -2.11 -20.53 8.32
N ALA A 88 -1.75 -20.99 7.12
CA ALA A 88 -0.75 -22.05 6.93
C ALA A 88 0.66 -21.58 7.30
N VAL A 89 0.98 -20.31 7.05
CA VAL A 89 2.22 -19.69 7.55
C VAL A 89 2.18 -19.53 9.07
N VAL A 90 1.04 -19.17 9.65
CA VAL A 90 0.84 -18.97 11.11
C VAL A 90 0.69 -20.29 11.90
N ALA A 91 0.20 -21.37 11.30
CA ALA A 91 0.03 -22.66 11.96
C ALA A 91 1.35 -23.42 12.14
N ASN A 92 2.36 -23.12 11.33
CA ASN A 92 3.70 -23.72 11.41
C ASN A 92 4.73 -22.84 12.13
N THR A 93 4.37 -21.66 12.64
CA THR A 93 5.28 -20.85 13.46
C THR A 93 5.22 -21.29 14.93
N PRO A 94 6.37 -21.63 15.56
CA PRO A 94 6.41 -22.02 16.96
C PRO A 94 5.86 -20.89 17.85
N ARG A 95 4.76 -21.19 18.54
CA ARG A 95 4.06 -20.32 19.49
C ARG A 95 4.86 -20.14 20.76
N THR A 96 5.78 -19.17 20.78
CA THR A 96 6.50 -18.82 22.02
C THR A 96 7.07 -17.43 21.87
N GLY A 97 6.49 -16.45 22.57
CA GLY A 97 7.11 -15.19 23.06
C GLY A 97 8.21 -14.52 22.23
N ALA A 98 8.22 -14.72 20.92
CA ALA A 98 9.40 -14.48 20.11
C ALA A 98 9.55 -12.99 19.89
N LEU A 99 10.81 -12.55 19.90
CA LEU A 99 11.13 -11.15 19.72
C LEU A 99 10.70 -10.68 18.32
N PRO A 100 10.31 -9.41 18.18
CA PRO A 100 10.15 -8.79 16.86
C PRO A 100 11.44 -8.93 16.04
N VAL A 101 11.32 -9.15 14.74
CA VAL A 101 12.45 -9.34 13.84
C VAL A 101 12.39 -8.36 12.68
N VAL A 102 13.53 -7.76 12.32
CA VAL A 102 13.68 -6.98 11.08
C VAL A 102 13.64 -7.93 9.90
N VAL A 103 12.65 -7.81 9.03
CA VAL A 103 12.42 -8.75 7.92
C VAL A 103 13.62 -8.80 6.97
N GLU A 104 14.25 -7.66 6.70
CA GLU A 104 15.35 -7.56 5.74
C GLU A 104 16.64 -8.21 6.23
N THR A 105 16.86 -8.29 7.55
CA THR A 105 18.13 -8.78 8.13
C THR A 105 17.97 -10.03 8.98
N GLY A 106 16.74 -10.42 9.33
CA GLY A 106 16.47 -11.46 10.30
C GLY A 106 16.90 -11.10 11.73
N LYS A 107 17.33 -9.86 11.99
CA LYS A 107 17.82 -9.43 13.30
C LYS A 107 16.64 -9.26 14.27
N ALA A 108 16.69 -9.97 15.40
CA ALA A 108 15.77 -9.76 16.51
C ALA A 108 15.99 -8.39 17.16
N ILE A 109 14.89 -7.69 17.44
CA ILE A 109 14.85 -6.46 18.21
C ILE A 109 14.57 -6.84 19.65
N THR A 110 15.55 -6.60 20.51
CA THR A 110 15.42 -6.71 21.96
C THR A 110 14.60 -5.52 22.49
N SER A 111 14.22 -5.54 23.76
CA SER A 111 13.48 -4.46 24.45
C SER A 111 14.22 -3.10 24.52
N GLU A 112 15.34 -2.97 23.83
CA GLU A 112 16.09 -1.73 23.68
C GLU A 112 15.40 -0.80 22.68
N ARG A 113 15.78 0.48 22.73
CA ARG A 113 15.33 1.50 21.80
C ARG A 113 15.84 1.15 20.39
N TYR A 114 14.92 1.06 19.43
CA TYR A 114 15.22 0.81 18.02
C TYR A 114 14.87 2.06 17.20
N THR A 115 15.84 2.54 16.41
CA THR A 115 15.64 3.65 15.46
C THR A 115 15.85 3.13 14.04
N ALA A 116 14.82 3.27 13.21
CA ALA A 116 14.88 2.87 11.81
C ALA A 116 15.75 3.87 11.02
N THR A 117 16.87 3.43 10.45
CA THR A 117 17.76 4.29 9.63
C THR A 117 17.24 4.50 8.21
N GLN A 118 16.30 3.66 7.78
CA GLN A 118 15.60 3.65 6.50
C GLN A 118 14.21 3.04 6.71
N PHE A 119 13.38 3.01 5.66
CA PHE A 119 12.15 2.23 5.68
C PHE A 119 12.46 0.78 6.10
N THR A 120 11.78 0.30 7.12
CA THR A 120 12.05 -1.02 7.70
C THR A 120 10.75 -1.74 7.99
N THR A 121 10.67 -3.02 7.63
CA THR A 121 9.55 -3.87 8.03
C THR A 121 9.95 -4.76 9.21
N LEU A 122 9.18 -4.68 10.29
CA LEU A 122 9.29 -5.57 11.43
C LEU A 122 8.19 -6.62 11.38
N LEU A 123 8.56 -7.88 11.54
CA LEU A 123 7.63 -8.97 11.79
C LEU A 123 7.57 -9.22 13.29
N ILE A 124 6.36 -9.17 13.84
CA ILE A 124 6.10 -9.59 15.21
C ILE A 124 5.34 -10.92 15.16
N PRO A 125 5.98 -12.02 15.59
CA PRO A 125 5.34 -13.34 15.59
C PRO A 125 3.99 -13.32 16.31
N ASP A 126 2.98 -13.97 15.72
CA ASP A 126 1.60 -14.07 16.22
C ASP A 126 0.84 -12.73 16.40
N VAL A 127 1.40 -11.62 15.93
CA VAL A 127 0.82 -10.27 16.09
C VAL A 127 0.60 -9.60 14.75
N GLY A 128 1.61 -9.58 13.87
CA GLY A 128 1.50 -8.92 12.57
C GLY A 128 2.77 -8.23 12.14
N THR A 129 2.65 -7.19 11.31
CA THR A 129 3.79 -6.45 10.76
C THR A 129 3.73 -4.98 11.13
N LEU A 130 4.89 -4.38 11.38
CA LEU A 130 5.05 -2.94 11.53
C LEU A 130 5.97 -2.43 10.42
N LYS A 131 5.51 -1.45 9.66
CA LYS A 131 6.30 -0.74 8.66
C LYS A 131 6.70 0.59 9.25
N LEU A 132 7.99 0.82 9.37
CA LEU A 132 8.55 2.00 10.01
C LEU A 132 9.05 2.96 8.93
N ASN A 133 8.67 4.23 9.05
CA ASN A 133 9.29 5.27 8.25
C ASN A 133 10.73 5.53 8.73
N LYS A 134 11.54 6.16 7.88
CA LYS A 134 12.90 6.58 8.24
C LYS A 134 12.87 7.46 9.50
N ASN A 135 13.81 7.23 10.40
CA ASN A 135 13.98 7.88 11.70
C ASN A 135 12.88 7.60 12.74
N ALA A 136 11.94 6.68 12.46
CA ALA A 136 11.00 6.23 13.49
C ALA A 136 11.76 5.55 14.63
N THR A 137 11.48 5.99 15.86
CA THR A 137 12.10 5.45 17.08
C THR A 137 11.05 4.82 17.96
N LEU A 138 11.24 3.55 18.29
CA LEU A 138 10.32 2.78 19.12
C LEU A 138 11.06 1.97 20.18
N ARG A 139 10.31 1.53 21.18
CA ARG A 139 10.77 0.58 22.20
C ARG A 139 9.66 -0.39 22.51
N PHE A 140 9.94 -1.68 22.42
CA PHE A 140 8.98 -2.71 22.84
C PHE A 140 8.98 -2.83 24.36
N GLU A 141 7.80 -2.72 24.97
CA GLU A 141 7.58 -3.10 26.38
C GLU A 141 7.36 -4.61 26.49
N ASN A 142 6.71 -5.19 25.50
CA ASN A 142 6.57 -6.63 25.27
C ASN A 142 6.18 -6.87 23.79
N PRO A 143 6.07 -8.13 23.31
CA PRO A 143 5.72 -8.39 21.91
C PRO A 143 4.36 -7.80 21.45
N ARG A 144 3.46 -7.41 22.36
CA ARG A 144 2.14 -6.84 22.05
C ARG A 144 1.96 -5.39 22.49
N ALA A 145 3.01 -4.76 23.03
CA ALA A 145 2.98 -3.37 23.48
C ALA A 145 4.29 -2.68 23.16
N LEU A 146 4.21 -1.52 22.50
CA LEU A 146 5.37 -0.68 22.24
C LEU A 146 5.08 0.78 22.56
N VAL A 147 6.17 1.52 22.73
CA VAL A 147 6.17 2.98 22.78
C VAL A 147 6.76 3.49 21.48
N LEU A 148 6.02 4.32 20.75
CA LEU A 148 6.51 5.11 19.64
C LEU A 148 6.93 6.47 20.18
N GLU A 149 8.23 6.74 20.14
CA GLU A 149 8.81 7.95 20.71
C GLU A 149 8.90 9.07 19.67
N SER A 150 9.17 8.72 18.40
CA SER A 150 9.23 9.67 17.30
C SER A 150 8.99 9.01 15.95
N GLY A 151 8.60 9.83 14.97
CA GLY A 151 8.38 9.41 13.59
C GLY A 151 7.00 8.79 13.34
N GLU A 152 6.95 7.93 12.32
CA GLU A 152 5.71 7.34 11.83
C GLU A 152 5.85 5.84 11.62
N LEU A 153 4.80 5.10 11.96
CA LEU A 153 4.66 3.69 11.64
C LEU A 153 3.29 3.39 11.06
N PHE A 154 3.25 2.34 10.25
CA PHE A 154 2.02 1.68 9.82
C PHE A 154 2.01 0.26 10.38
N ALA A 155 0.92 -0.14 11.01
CA ALA A 155 0.74 -1.43 11.64
C ALA A 155 -0.36 -2.22 10.92
N ASP A 156 -0.02 -3.47 10.58
CA ASP A 156 -0.96 -4.46 10.06
C ASP A 156 -1.06 -5.59 11.08
N ILE A 157 -2.09 -5.52 11.93
CA ILE A 157 -2.24 -6.39 13.10
C ILE A 157 -3.25 -7.49 12.83
N ILE A 158 -2.84 -8.73 13.06
CA ILE A 158 -3.65 -9.92 12.93
C ILE A 158 -4.76 -9.91 14.01
N PRO A 159 -6.02 -10.17 13.62
CA PRO A 159 -7.12 -10.31 14.57
C PRO A 159 -6.84 -11.30 15.71
N SER A 160 -6.89 -10.83 16.95
CA SER A 160 -6.69 -11.64 18.15
C SER A 160 -7.38 -11.06 19.38
N GLY A 161 -7.83 -11.93 20.30
CA GLY A 161 -8.47 -11.49 21.55
C GLY A 161 -7.53 -10.76 22.52
N LYS A 162 -6.22 -11.01 22.42
CA LYS A 162 -5.19 -10.36 23.26
C LYS A 162 -4.96 -8.90 22.89
N GLY A 163 -5.21 -8.54 21.62
CA GLY A 163 -4.98 -7.20 21.09
C GLY A 163 -3.51 -6.83 20.94
N PHE A 164 -3.30 -5.55 20.58
CA PHE A 164 -2.01 -4.89 20.42
C PHE A 164 -2.11 -3.44 20.91
N GLN A 165 -1.04 -2.90 21.49
CA GLN A 165 -1.02 -1.59 22.10
C GLN A 165 0.18 -0.75 21.62
N ILE A 166 -0.08 0.51 21.28
CA ILE A 166 0.96 1.50 20.97
C ILE A 166 0.76 2.71 21.88
N ARG A 167 1.80 3.10 22.62
CA ARG A 167 1.83 4.39 23.33
C ARG A 167 2.54 5.41 22.45
N SER A 168 1.96 6.59 22.31
CA SER A 168 2.51 7.71 21.56
C SER A 168 2.15 8.99 22.31
N GLY A 169 3.15 9.71 22.82
CA GLY A 169 2.94 10.81 23.77
C GLY A 169 2.09 10.37 24.97
N ASP A 170 1.04 11.15 25.28
CA ASP A 170 0.07 10.84 26.33
C ASP A 170 -1.09 9.92 25.86
N SER A 171 -1.05 9.50 24.58
CA SER A 171 -2.10 8.67 24.00
C SER A 171 -1.72 7.19 24.00
N THR A 172 -2.71 6.36 24.27
CA THR A 172 -2.62 4.90 24.16
C THR A 172 -3.59 4.41 23.11
N VAL A 173 -3.06 3.75 22.10
CA VAL A 173 -3.79 3.16 20.98
C VAL A 173 -3.93 1.67 21.24
N ARG A 174 -5.15 1.14 21.23
CA ARG A 174 -5.43 -0.28 21.42
C ARG A 174 -6.25 -0.82 20.25
N VAL A 175 -5.82 -1.97 19.74
CA VAL A 175 -6.45 -2.63 18.61
C VAL A 175 -6.62 -4.13 18.85
N LYS A 176 -7.54 -4.75 18.11
CA LYS A 176 -7.77 -6.20 18.15
C LYS A 176 -7.52 -6.90 16.83
N GLY A 177 -7.19 -6.19 15.76
CA GLY A 177 -7.04 -6.73 14.40
C GLY A 177 -7.35 -5.64 13.39
N THR A 178 -6.35 -4.85 13.02
CA THR A 178 -6.58 -3.51 12.45
C THR A 178 -5.38 -3.09 11.63
N ARG A 179 -5.65 -2.38 10.55
CA ARG A 179 -4.66 -1.72 9.70
C ARG A 179 -4.76 -0.23 9.95
N PHE A 180 -3.72 0.33 10.56
CA PHE A 180 -3.74 1.70 11.07
C PHE A 180 -2.33 2.25 11.08
N GLY A 181 -2.20 3.56 11.07
CA GLY A 181 -0.91 4.21 11.29
C GLY A 181 -0.94 5.14 12.49
N VAL A 182 0.25 5.40 13.00
CA VAL A 182 0.49 6.28 14.13
C VAL A 182 1.66 7.18 13.79
N THR A 183 1.45 8.49 13.90
CA THR A 183 2.50 9.50 13.83
C THR A 183 2.66 10.10 15.22
N ALA A 184 3.87 10.01 15.77
CA ALA A 184 4.18 10.66 17.03
C ALA A 184 4.03 12.18 16.91
N PRO A 185 3.50 12.87 17.93
CA PRO A 185 3.17 12.33 19.26
C PRO A 185 1.72 11.89 19.45
N SER A 186 0.77 12.17 18.54
CA SER A 186 -0.65 11.98 18.86
C SER A 186 -1.59 11.74 17.67
N THR A 187 -1.04 11.53 16.48
CA THR A 187 -1.87 11.28 15.30
C THR A 187 -2.06 9.79 15.09
N VAL A 188 -3.31 9.37 14.89
CA VAL A 188 -3.69 7.98 14.62
C VAL A 188 -4.68 7.97 13.47
N TYR A 189 -4.51 7.10 12.48
CA TYR A 189 -5.46 6.97 11.36
C TYR A 189 -5.76 5.50 11.08
N VAL A 190 -7.00 5.21 10.68
CA VAL A 190 -7.48 3.83 10.49
C VAL A 190 -7.81 3.59 9.02
N VAL A 191 -7.22 2.54 8.47
CA VAL A 191 -7.50 2.07 7.10
C VAL A 191 -8.58 1.00 7.13
N GLU A 192 -8.44 0.03 8.04
CA GLU A 192 -9.35 -1.11 8.16
C GLU A 192 -9.45 -1.56 9.61
N GLY A 193 -10.65 -1.91 10.06
CA GLY A 193 -10.93 -2.34 11.43
C GLY A 193 -11.35 -1.18 12.33
N ALA A 194 -11.04 -1.28 13.62
CA ALA A 194 -11.39 -0.28 14.61
C ALA A 194 -10.26 -0.10 15.63
N VAL A 195 -10.05 1.16 16.03
CA VAL A 195 -9.01 1.56 16.98
C VAL A 195 -9.64 2.26 18.17
N GLU A 196 -9.26 1.87 19.38
CA GLU A 196 -9.54 2.63 20.59
C GLU A 196 -8.33 3.51 20.92
N VAL A 197 -8.53 4.83 20.99
CA VAL A 197 -7.52 5.81 21.41
C VAL A 197 -7.92 6.36 22.78
N LYS A 198 -7.08 6.13 23.79
CA LYS A 198 -7.24 6.68 25.13
C LYS A 198 -6.25 7.81 25.33
N SER A 199 -6.70 8.95 25.83
CA SER A 199 -5.83 10.06 26.21
C SER A 199 -6.38 10.77 27.45
N PRO A 200 -5.65 11.75 28.02
CA PRO A 200 -6.15 12.57 29.12
C PRO A 200 -7.45 13.32 28.79
N ARG A 201 -7.76 13.52 27.50
CA ARG A 201 -8.98 14.20 27.03
C ARG A 201 -10.19 13.27 26.92
N GLY A 202 -9.99 11.95 27.01
CA GLY A 202 -11.05 10.95 26.93
C GLY A 202 -10.70 9.76 26.04
N ASN A 203 -11.71 8.94 25.75
CA ASN A 203 -11.59 7.76 24.90
C ASN A 203 -12.31 8.02 23.57
N LEU A 204 -11.66 7.67 22.47
CA LEU A 204 -12.19 7.80 21.11
C LEU A 204 -12.12 6.45 20.40
N ASN A 205 -13.21 6.07 19.72
CA ASN A 205 -13.24 4.90 18.86
C ASN A 205 -13.19 5.37 17.41
N LEU A 206 -12.15 4.98 16.68
CA LEU A 206 -11.97 5.28 15.27
C LEU A 206 -12.35 4.05 14.44
N GLY A 207 -13.20 4.25 13.45
CA GLY A 207 -13.46 3.30 12.37
C GLY A 207 -12.66 3.62 11.11
N PRO A 208 -12.88 2.89 10.01
CA PRO A 208 -12.18 3.12 8.75
C PRO A 208 -12.33 4.57 8.26
N GLN A 209 -11.26 5.11 7.67
CA GLN A 209 -11.19 6.48 7.14
C GLN A 209 -11.34 7.60 8.19
N GLN A 210 -11.25 7.24 9.48
CA GLN A 210 -11.21 8.20 10.57
C GLN A 210 -9.79 8.34 11.10
N ALA A 211 -9.49 9.54 11.58
CA ALA A 211 -8.26 9.85 12.26
C ALA A 211 -8.52 10.54 13.59
N SER A 212 -7.54 10.45 14.47
CA SER A 212 -7.42 11.31 15.63
C SER A 212 -6.16 12.15 15.48
N VAL A 213 -6.29 13.46 15.67
CA VAL A 213 -5.18 14.41 15.78
C VAL A 213 -5.31 15.07 17.14
N GLU A 214 -4.27 14.98 17.99
CA GLU A 214 -4.30 15.51 19.36
C GLU A 214 -5.53 15.05 20.17
N SER A 215 -5.92 13.78 20.01
CA SER A 215 -7.11 13.20 20.64
C SER A 215 -8.45 13.81 20.21
N ARG A 216 -8.51 14.51 19.07
CA ARG A 216 -9.76 14.98 18.46
C ARG A 216 -10.05 14.16 17.22
N LEU A 217 -11.32 13.80 17.02
CA LEU A 217 -11.76 13.11 15.81
C LEU A 217 -11.64 14.05 14.61
N THR A 218 -11.09 13.54 13.52
CA THR A 218 -11.01 14.25 12.24
C THR A 218 -11.29 13.25 11.13
N GLU A 219 -12.12 13.63 10.18
CA GLU A 219 -12.25 12.88 8.93
C GLU A 219 -11.08 13.25 8.04
N ILE A 220 -10.23 12.28 7.72
CA ILE A 220 -9.08 12.49 6.86
C ILE A 220 -9.13 11.44 5.77
N GLY A 221 -8.89 11.86 4.52
CA GLY A 221 -8.63 10.93 3.44
C GLY A 221 -7.40 10.10 3.78
N ALA A 222 -7.57 8.80 4.04
CA ALA A 222 -6.48 7.88 4.39
C ALA A 222 -5.30 7.91 3.40
N GLY A 223 -5.52 8.38 2.17
CA GLY A 223 -4.49 8.55 1.14
C GLY A 223 -3.38 9.53 1.49
N ASP A 224 -3.62 10.55 2.31
CA ASP A 224 -2.61 11.58 2.59
C ASP A 224 -1.51 11.07 3.55
N HIS A 225 -1.90 10.28 4.55
CA HIS A 225 -0.95 9.69 5.51
C HIS A 225 -0.24 8.44 4.98
N LEU A 226 -0.76 7.80 3.93
CA LEU A 226 -0.18 6.59 3.36
C LEU A 226 0.76 6.85 2.18
N ARG A 227 0.99 8.11 1.77
CA ARG A 227 1.83 8.43 0.60
C ARG A 227 3.25 7.87 0.73
N TRP A 228 3.84 8.00 1.92
CA TRP A 228 5.18 7.45 2.18
C TRP A 228 5.17 5.92 2.04
N LEU A 229 4.14 5.25 2.58
CA LEU A 229 4.01 3.81 2.50
C LEU A 229 3.93 3.33 1.04
N GLN A 230 3.10 4.00 0.23
CA GLN A 230 2.98 3.71 -1.20
C GLN A 230 4.28 3.95 -1.97
N GLN A 231 5.08 4.95 -1.57
CA GLN A 231 6.38 5.22 -2.18
C GLN A 231 7.38 4.08 -1.92
N TYR A 232 7.40 3.52 -0.72
CA TYR A 232 8.36 2.47 -0.33
C TYR A 232 7.88 1.04 -0.61
N GLU A 233 6.56 0.79 -0.67
CA GLU A 233 5.99 -0.50 -1.05
C GLU A 233 5.96 -0.75 -2.55
N ARG A 234 6.12 0.29 -3.37
CA ARG A 234 6.36 0.07 -4.80
C ARG A 234 7.60 -0.80 -4.91
N PRO A 235 7.50 -2.04 -5.43
CA PRO A 235 8.71 -2.78 -5.75
C PRO A 235 9.49 -1.87 -6.68
N ALA A 236 10.71 -1.52 -6.29
CA ALA A 236 11.64 -0.95 -7.24
C ALA A 236 11.70 -1.98 -8.37
N VAL A 237 11.05 -1.67 -9.49
CA VAL A 237 11.26 -2.36 -10.75
C VAL A 237 12.69 -2.00 -11.13
N ARG A 238 13.65 -2.67 -10.47
CA ARG A 238 15.02 -2.74 -10.91
C ARG A 238 15.00 -3.71 -12.07
N LEU A 239 14.70 -3.18 -13.26
CA LEU A 239 15.23 -3.77 -14.48
C LEU A 239 16.76 -3.65 -14.37
N LYS A 240 17.39 -4.68 -13.76
CA LYS A 240 18.77 -5.02 -14.09
C LYS A 240 18.70 -5.57 -15.52
N LEU A 241 18.79 -4.68 -16.50
CA LEU A 241 19.29 -5.05 -17.82
C LEU A 241 20.79 -5.23 -17.63
N ASP A 242 21.23 -6.48 -17.47
CA ASP A 242 22.63 -6.83 -17.63
C ASP A 242 22.97 -6.75 -19.13
N PRO A 243 23.85 -5.85 -19.59
CA PRO A 243 24.10 -5.66 -21.02
C PRO A 243 24.99 -6.73 -21.67
N ARG A 244 25.24 -7.88 -21.03
CA ARG A 244 26.34 -8.76 -21.46
C ARG A 244 26.00 -10.21 -21.82
N ASP A 245 24.75 -10.63 -21.86
CA ASP A 245 24.44 -12.01 -22.22
C ASP A 245 23.30 -12.14 -23.23
N GLN A 246 23.68 -12.21 -24.51
CA GLN A 246 23.13 -13.17 -25.47
C GLN A 246 24.00 -13.20 -26.74
N THR A 247 25.04 -14.02 -26.66
CA THR A 247 25.41 -15.06 -27.64
C THR A 247 25.06 -14.80 -29.12
N THR A 248 26.02 -14.25 -29.87
CA THR A 248 26.16 -14.57 -31.30
C THR A 248 26.96 -15.88 -31.41
N ILE A 249 26.28 -16.95 -31.83
CA ILE A 249 26.92 -18.22 -32.22
C ILE A 249 27.28 -18.08 -33.70
N THR A 250 28.57 -17.91 -34.00
CA THR A 250 29.09 -18.02 -35.37
C THR A 250 29.44 -19.48 -35.64
N PRO A 251 29.00 -20.09 -36.77
CA PRO A 251 29.34 -21.47 -37.14
C PRO A 251 30.83 -21.62 -37.49
N GLY A 252 31.41 -22.75 -37.11
CA GLY A 252 32.84 -23.02 -37.16
C GLY A 252 33.46 -23.26 -38.54
N ALA A 253 34.79 -23.34 -38.53
CA ALA A 253 35.61 -24.01 -39.54
C ALA A 253 36.89 -24.56 -38.85
N PRO A 254 37.50 -25.62 -39.41
CA PRO A 254 38.16 -26.65 -38.63
C PRO A 254 39.64 -26.40 -38.33
N SER A 255 40.08 -27.10 -37.28
CA SER A 255 41.46 -27.35 -36.89
C SER A 255 42.33 -27.87 -38.03
N ASN A 256 43.53 -27.32 -38.17
CA ASN A 256 44.69 -28.06 -38.67
C ASN A 256 45.89 -27.71 -37.80
N GLY A 257 46.44 -28.72 -37.13
CA GLY A 257 47.73 -28.66 -36.48
C GLY A 257 48.83 -28.99 -37.48
N THR A 258 49.87 -28.16 -37.49
CA THR A 258 51.32 -28.44 -37.33
C THR A 258 52.07 -27.18 -37.69
#